data_AF-A0A1G6AL20-F1
#
_entry.id   AF-A0A1G6AL20-F1
#
_cell.length_a   1.000
_cell.length_b   1.000
_cell.length_c   1.000
_cell.angle_alpha   90.00
_cell.angle_beta   90.00
_cell.angle_gamma   90.00
#
_symmetry.space_group_name_H-M   'P 1'
#
loop_
_entity.id
_entity.type
_entity.pdbx_description
1 polymer ?
#
loop_
_entity_poly.entity_id
_entity_poly.type
_entity_poly.pdbx_seq_one_letter_code
_entity_poly.pdbx_strand_id
1 'polypeptide(L)' 'MVICPYCEQGRIIKARLKADISGCSDSQIIRYCDECDTVWREDEPVSDRTGSSFYLMAEKLSVSEKTLWDQMEILG' A
#
# COMPACT_ATOMS: atom_id res chain seq x y z
N MET A 1 -4.71 -12.43 11.47
CA MET A 1 -5.38 -11.85 10.29
C MET A 1 -6.00 -10.54 10.73
N VAL A 2 -5.60 -9.41 10.13
CA VAL A 2 -6.14 -8.08 10.44
C VAL A 2 -7.12 -7.74 9.32
N ILE A 3 -8.36 -7.45 9.70
CA ILE A 3 -9.41 -6.98 8.77
C ILE A 3 -9.23 -5.48 8.58
N CYS A 4 -9.49 -5.02 7.36
CA CYS A 4 -9.39 -3.61 7.01
C CYS A 4 -10.37 -2.77 7.83
N PRO A 5 -9.89 -1.75 8.57
CA PRO A 5 -10.76 -0.91 9.38
C PRO A 5 -11.62 0.06 8.56
N TYR A 6 -11.32 0.28 7.27
CA TYR A 6 -12.15 1.15 6.40
C TYR A 6 -13.37 0.45 5.83
N CYS A 7 -13.20 -0.75 5.28
CA CYS A 7 -14.28 -1.46 4.61
C CYS A 7 -14.86 -2.60 5.45
N GLU A 8 -14.20 -2.95 6.56
CA GLU A 8 -14.57 -4.02 7.50
C GLU A 8 -14.70 -5.41 6.85
N GLN A 9 -14.17 -5.58 5.63
CA GLN A 9 -14.34 -6.77 4.80
C GLN A 9 -13.00 -7.33 4.33
N GLY A 10 -12.20 -6.49 3.66
CA GLY A 10 -10.93 -6.90 3.07
C GLY A 10 -9.85 -7.22 4.09
N ARG A 11 -8.87 -7.98 3.65
CA ARG A 11 -7.70 -8.38 4.44
C ARG A 11 -6.58 -7.37 4.21
N ILE A 12 -5.84 -7.12 5.29
CA ILE A 12 -4.63 -6.32 5.20
C ILE A 12 -3.46 -7.21 4.78
N ILE A 13 -2.91 -6.93 3.60
CA ILE A 13 -1.77 -7.60 3.00
C ILE A 13 -0.54 -6.73 3.17
N LYS A 14 0.59 -7.32 3.57
CA LYS A 14 1.89 -6.65 3.61
C LYS A 14 2.58 -6.81 2.26
N ALA A 15 3.14 -5.74 1.72
CA ALA A 15 3.87 -5.76 0.46
C ALA A 15 5.10 -4.85 0.52
N ARG A 16 6.02 -5.09 -0.40
CA ARG A 16 7.23 -4.31 -0.62
C ARG A 16 7.18 -3.67 -1.99
N LEU A 17 7.40 -2.36 -2.03
CA LEU A 17 7.64 -1.60 -3.25
C LEU A 17 9.11 -1.69 -3.61
N LYS A 18 9.40 -1.98 -4.88
CA LYS A 18 10.76 -1.96 -5.39
C LYS A 18 11.35 -0.54 -5.35
N ALA A 19 12.67 -0.49 -5.15
CA ALA A 19 13.40 0.78 -4.94
C ALA A 19 13.38 1.71 -6.16
N ASP A 20 13.16 1.16 -7.36
CA ASP A 20 13.06 1.93 -8.61
C ASP A 20 11.85 2.88 -8.64
N ILE A 21 10.78 2.56 -7.90
CA ILE A 21 9.55 3.37 -7.86
C ILE A 21 9.25 4.01 -6.52
N SER A 22 9.91 3.61 -5.42
CA SER A 22 9.66 4.17 -4.08
C SER A 22 10.20 5.60 -3.92
N GLY A 23 10.91 6.14 -4.91
CA GLY A 23 11.59 7.44 -4.82
C GLY A 23 12.67 7.47 -3.73
N CYS A 24 13.02 6.31 -3.17
CA CYS A 24 13.99 6.11 -2.11
C CYS A 24 15.04 5.12 -2.59
N SER A 25 16.28 5.27 -2.11
CA SER A 25 17.36 4.32 -2.40
C SER A 25 17.07 2.89 -1.91
N ASP A 26 16.07 2.75 -1.03
CA ASP A 26 15.65 1.50 -0.41
C ASP A 26 14.22 1.12 -0.80
N SER A 27 13.95 -0.19 -0.78
CA SER A 27 12.60 -0.74 -0.96
C SER A 27 11.69 -0.30 0.18
N GLN A 28 10.50 0.22 -0.13
CA GLN A 28 9.55 0.68 0.88
C GLN A 28 8.53 -0.42 1.19
N ILE A 29 8.28 -0.67 2.47
CA ILE A 29 7.23 -1.59 2.89
C ILE A 29 5.91 -0.83 3.07
N ILE A 30 4.84 -1.42 2.56
CA ILE A 30 3.47 -0.94 2.72
C ILE A 30 2.55 -2.06 3.18
N ARG A 31 1.37 -1.67 3.65
CA ARG A 31 0.24 -2.55 3.90
C ARG A 31 -0.93 -2.05 3.06
N TYR A 32 -1.71 -2.94 2.47
CA TYR A 32 -2.87 -2.54 1.70
C TYR A 32 -4.06 -3.46 1.93
N CYS A 33 -5.27 -2.96 1.69
CA CYS A 33 -6.50 -3.74 1.67
C CYS A 33 -6.74 -4.32 0.27
N ASP A 34 -7.02 -5.62 0.18
CA ASP A 34 -7.30 -6.32 -1.09
C ASP A 34 -8.68 -6.05 -1.70
N GLU A 35 -9.59 -5.41 -0.96
CA GLU A 35 -10.96 -5.11 -1.42
C GLU A 35 -11.20 -3.63 -1.73
N CYS A 36 -10.53 -2.72 -1.02
CA CYS A 36 -10.84 -1.28 -1.09
C CYS A 36 -9.63 -0.40 -1.40
N ASP A 37 -8.51 -1.02 -1.81
CA ASP A 37 -7.30 -0.34 -2.29
C ASP A 37 -6.76 0.74 -1.34
N THR A 38 -7.06 0.60 -0.05
CA THR A 38 -6.51 1.50 0.99
C THR A 38 -5.12 1.03 1.35
N VAL A 39 -4.18 1.96 1.44
CA VAL A 39 -2.77 1.72 1.69
C VAL A 39 -2.31 2.46 2.93
N TRP A 40 -1.48 1.81 3.72
CA TRP A 40 -0.77 2.35 4.88
C TRP A 40 0.73 2.14 4.67
N ARG A 41 1.54 3.16 4.97
CA ARG A 41 2.98 2.99 5.03
C ARG A 41 3.38 2.14 6.24
N GLU A 42 4.60 1.59 6.24
CA GLU A 42 5.04 0.71 7.33
C GLU A 42 5.02 1.40 8.70
N ASP A 43 5.32 2.69 8.73
CA ASP A 43 5.34 3.57 9.90
C ASP A 43 3.95 4.10 10.31
N GLU A 44 2.93 3.92 9.47
CA GLU A 44 1.56 4.32 9.76
C GLU A 44 0.79 3.17 10.46
N PRO A 45 0.01 3.46 11.52
CA PRO A 45 -0.88 2.47 12.10
C PRO A 45 -1.99 2.14 11.09
N VAL A 46 -2.44 0.89 11.07
CA VAL A 46 -3.61 0.48 10.29
C VAL A 46 -4.87 0.89 11.07
N SER A 47 -5.56 1.94 10.59
CA SER A 47 -6.81 2.44 11.17
C SER A 47 -7.70 3.06 10.09
N ASP A 48 -8.96 3.36 10.42
CA ASP A 48 -9.93 4.10 9.60
C ASP A 48 -9.66 5.62 9.54
N ARG A 49 -8.63 6.08 10.28
CA ARG A 49 -8.21 7.48 10.37
C ARG A 49 -6.88 7.75 9.66
N THR A 50 -6.19 6.71 9.25
CA THR A 50 -4.86 6.74 8.64
C THR A 50 -4.89 5.92 7.38
N GLY A 51 -3.96 6.14 6.47
CA GLY A 51 -3.96 5.47 5.17
C GLY A 51 -4.57 6.33 4.07
N SER A 52 -4.34 5.92 2.84
CA SER A 52 -4.68 6.68 1.64
C SER A 52 -5.06 5.70 0.53
N SER A 53 -5.80 6.17 -0.47
CA SER A 53 -6.08 5.32 -1.64
C SER A 53 -4.79 5.03 -2.42
N PHE A 54 -4.76 3.86 -3.04
CA PHE A 54 -3.70 3.44 -3.95
C PHE A 54 -3.46 4.48 -5.06
N TYR A 55 -4.55 5.07 -5.59
CA TYR A 55 -4.52 6.19 -6.54
C TYR A 55 -3.64 7.35 -6.05
N LEU A 56 -3.89 7.86 -4.83
CA LEU A 56 -3.14 8.99 -4.27
C LEU A 56 -1.67 8.64 -4.03
N MET A 57 -1.37 7.38 -3.73
CA MET A 57 0.00 6.92 -3.60
C MET A 57 0.71 6.90 -4.97
N ALA A 58 0.05 6.38 -6.01
CA ALA A 58 0.58 6.37 -7.37
C ALA A 58 0.85 7.79 -7.89
N GLU A 59 -0.08 8.73 -7.67
CA GLU A 59 0.13 10.15 -8.00
C GLU A 59 1.34 10.75 -7.27
N LYS A 60 1.48 10.50 -5.96
CA LYS A 60 2.63 10.99 -5.18
C LYS A 60 3.97 10.44 -5.68
N LEU A 61 3.97 9.20 -6.16
CA LEU A 61 5.14 8.54 -6.74
C LEU A 61 5.32 8.85 -8.23
N SER A 62 4.42 9.63 -8.84
CA SER A 62 4.42 9.95 -10.27
C SER A 62 4.44 8.70 -11.17
N VAL A 63 3.75 7.64 -10.76
CA VAL A 63 3.59 6.39 -11.52
C VAL A 63 2.11 6.10 -11.76
N SER A 64 1.81 5.20 -12.70
CA SER A 64 0.45 4.69 -12.85
C SER A 64 0.13 3.68 -11.74
N GLU A 65 -1.15 3.52 -11.37
CA GLU A 65 -1.57 2.48 -10.43
C GLU A 65 -1.13 1.08 -10.88
N LYS A 66 -1.24 0.79 -12.18
CA LYS A 66 -0.78 -0.48 -12.75
C LYS A 66 0.71 -0.69 -12.49
N THR A 67 1.52 0.34 -12.74
CA THR A 67 2.96 0.28 -12.45
C THR A 67 3.21 0.04 -10.97
N LEU A 68 2.45 0.70 -10.09
CA LEU A 68 2.58 0.50 -8.65
C LEU A 68 2.27 -0.95 -8.24
N TRP A 69 1.20 -1.54 -8.80
CA TRP A 69 0.86 -2.96 -8.60
C TRP A 69 1.93 -3.92 -9.13
N ASP A 70 2.41 -3.71 -10.36
CA ASP A 70 3.44 -4.56 -10.99
C ASP A 70 4.79 -4.52 -10.24
N GLN A 71 5.00 -3.48 -9.44
CA GLN A 71 6.21 -3.23 -8.67
C GLN A 71 6.07 -3.55 -7.18
N MET A 72 4.95 -4.16 -6.79
CA MET A 72 4.75 -4.70 -5.46
C MET A 72 5.12 -6.18 -5.39
N GLU A 73 5.74 -6.54 -4.29
CA GLU A 73 6.01 -7.91 -3.90
C GLU A 73 5.31 -8.22 -2.58
N ILE A 74 4.39 -9.19 -2.57
CA ILE A 74 3.64 -9.57 -1.37
C ILE A 74 4.58 -10.27 -0.38
N LEU A 75 4.59 -9.81 0.86
CA LEU A 75 5.34 -10.39 1.97
C LEU A 75 4.36 -11.24 2.80
N GLY A 76 4.46 -12.56 2.66
CA GLY A 76 3.59 -13.55 3.32
C GLY A 76 3.68 -13.57 4.84
#